data_AF-A0A2T6K8Q1-F1
#
_entry.id   AF-A0A2T6K8Q1-F1
#
_cell.length_a   1.000
_cell.length_b   1.000
_cell.length_c   1.000
_cell.angle_alpha   90.00
_cell.angle_beta   90.00
_cell.angle_gamma   90.00
#
_symmetry.space_group_name_H-M   'P 1'
#
loop_
_entity.id
_entity.type
_entity.pdbx_description
1 polymer ?
#
loop_
_entity_poly.entity_id
_entity_poly.type
_entity_poly.pdbx_seq_one_letter_code
_entity_poly.pdbx_strand_id
1 'polypeptide(L)'
;MNFLIIVFVYVVCHGLTALVVTPIQSVFLPEVTVFASLMYLPHGVRVLATWAYGWKAIPALMVGSSLSAWLFSPSEDLNFLEPALIESLLVGAASAFIAFEFARFAGYNLYFGGSVKLRWKGVIAVGALASLINSLGQTLVFSDLIDWEVIIRVSAVYAAGDLIGLIVCMFVLMFVFRWSRVFRALRN
;
A
#
# COMPACT_ATOMS: atom_id res chain seq x y z
N MET A 1 7.22 15.79 8.45
CA MET A 1 6.85 14.38 8.26
C MET A 1 7.06 13.67 9.57
N ASN A 2 6.06 12.99 10.12
CA ASN A 2 6.26 12.21 11.34
C ASN A 2 6.59 10.76 10.95
N PHE A 3 7.89 10.47 10.80
CA PHE A 3 8.41 9.18 10.34
C PHE A 3 7.81 8.00 11.12
N LEU A 4 7.80 8.09 12.45
CA LEU A 4 7.31 7.05 13.33
C LEU A 4 5.82 6.76 13.15
N ILE A 5 5.02 7.78 12.81
CA ILE A 5 3.59 7.58 12.54
C ILE A 5 3.39 6.74 11.28
N ILE A 6 4.16 6.99 10.22
CA ILE A 6 4.04 6.22 8.97
C ILE A 6 4.40 4.75 9.23
N VAL A 7 5.52 4.51 9.93
CA VAL A 7 5.95 3.16 10.32
C VAL A 7 4.85 2.47 11.13
N PHE A 8 4.36 3.13 12.18
CA PHE A 8 3.33 2.57 13.07
C PHE A 8 2.02 2.26 12.32
N VAL A 9 1.51 3.21 11.52
CA VAL A 9 0.28 3.01 10.74
C VAL A 9 0.45 1.89 9.73
N TYR A 10 1.61 1.79 9.08
CA TYR A 10 1.90 0.69 8.16
C TYR A 10 1.83 -0.66 8.87
N VAL A 11 2.52 -0.80 10.01
CA VAL A 11 2.56 -2.04 10.81
C VAL A 11 1.15 -2.42 11.28
N VAL A 12 0.36 -1.47 11.77
CA VAL A 12 -1.03 -1.71 12.19
C VAL A 12 -1.90 -2.15 11.01
N CYS A 13 -1.84 -1.46 9.88
CA CYS A 13 -2.61 -1.82 8.68
C CYS A 13 -2.21 -3.20 8.15
N HIS A 14 -0.92 -3.55 8.18
CA HIS A 14 -0.47 -4.87 7.77
C HIS A 14 -0.92 -5.94 8.75
N GLY A 15 -0.80 -5.71 10.06
CA GLY A 15 -1.28 -6.64 11.10
C GLY A 15 -2.79 -6.86 11.02
N LEU A 16 -3.58 -5.81 10.82
CA LEU A 16 -5.04 -5.94 10.60
C LEU A 16 -5.35 -6.78 9.36
N THR A 17 -4.59 -6.57 8.28
CA THR A 17 -4.78 -7.37 7.06
C THR A 17 -4.44 -8.84 7.33
N ALA A 18 -3.30 -9.12 7.98
CA ALA A 18 -2.82 -10.48 8.25
C ALA A 18 -3.65 -11.25 9.28
N LEU A 19 -4.10 -10.57 10.35
CA LEU A 19 -4.75 -11.22 11.51
C LEU A 19 -6.27 -11.14 11.48
N VAL A 20 -6.85 -10.25 10.68
CA VAL A 20 -8.31 -10.04 10.65
C VAL A 20 -8.85 -10.24 9.24
N VAL A 21 -8.37 -9.47 8.26
CA VAL A 21 -8.92 -9.50 6.89
C VAL A 21 -8.70 -10.87 6.26
N THR A 22 -7.46 -11.35 6.22
CA THR A 22 -7.10 -12.62 5.57
C THR A 22 -7.77 -13.83 6.23
N PRO A 23 -7.80 -13.98 7.58
CA PRO A 23 -8.49 -15.10 8.22
C PRO A 23 -10.01 -15.06 8.04
N ILE A 24 -10.64 -13.88 8.03
CA ILE A 24 -12.08 -13.79 7.74
C ILE A 24 -12.33 -14.16 6.28
N GLN A 25 -11.51 -13.66 5.36
CA GLN A 25 -11.65 -13.97 3.94
C GLN A 25 -11.47 -15.45 3.64
N SER A 26 -10.53 -16.14 4.31
CA SER A 26 -10.30 -17.57 4.08
C SER A 26 -11.48 -18.44 4.46
N VAL A 27 -12.32 -18.01 5.41
CA VAL A 27 -13.55 -18.71 5.81
C VAL A 27 -14.62 -18.64 4.71
N PHE A 28 -14.76 -17.49 4.04
CA PHE A 28 -15.85 -17.26 3.07
C PHE A 28 -15.42 -17.43 1.61
N LEU A 29 -14.16 -17.15 1.29
CA LEU A 29 -13.59 -17.12 -0.06
C LEU A 29 -12.17 -17.73 -0.04
N PRO A 30 -12.01 -19.00 0.36
CA PRO A 30 -10.71 -19.66 0.47
C PRO A 30 -9.95 -19.63 -0.86
N GLU A 31 -10.62 -19.92 -1.97
CA GLU A 31 -10.02 -19.95 -3.31
C GLU A 31 -9.42 -18.61 -3.75
N VAL A 32 -9.98 -17.49 -3.27
CA VAL A 32 -9.45 -16.15 -3.57
C VAL A 32 -8.30 -15.78 -2.64
N THR A 33 -8.39 -16.24 -1.38
CA THR A 33 -7.44 -15.91 -0.30
C THR A 33 -6.07 -16.52 -0.50
N VAL A 34 -6.00 -17.66 -1.21
CA VAL A 34 -4.73 -18.26 -1.63
C VAL A 34 -3.91 -17.29 -2.50
N PHE A 35 -4.58 -16.44 -3.29
CA PHE A 35 -3.92 -15.56 -4.23
C PHE A 35 -3.66 -14.17 -3.66
N ALA A 36 -4.64 -13.55 -3.01
CA ALA A 36 -4.51 -12.20 -2.45
C ALA A 36 -5.60 -11.86 -1.43
N SER A 37 -5.33 -10.84 -0.62
CA SER A 37 -6.33 -10.21 0.24
C SER A 37 -7.16 -9.18 -0.55
N LEU A 38 -8.49 -9.29 -0.51
CA LEU A 38 -9.44 -8.37 -1.13
C LEU A 38 -9.50 -7.01 -0.43
N MET A 39 -8.84 -6.85 0.71
CA MET A 39 -8.66 -5.55 1.35
C MET A 39 -7.24 -5.44 1.87
N TYR A 40 -6.32 -5.09 0.97
CA TYR A 40 -4.91 -4.92 1.32
C TYR A 40 -4.63 -3.49 1.77
N LEU A 41 -4.81 -3.24 3.08
CA LEU A 41 -4.63 -1.91 3.69
C LEU A 41 -3.21 -1.32 3.55
N PRO A 42 -2.11 -2.09 3.57
CA PRO A 42 -0.76 -1.52 3.44
C PRO A 42 -0.56 -0.72 2.15
N HIS A 43 -1.21 -1.10 1.04
CA HIS A 43 -1.18 -0.33 -0.19
C HIS A 43 -1.74 1.09 0.00
N GLY A 44 -2.87 1.21 0.69
CA GLY A 44 -3.45 2.50 1.04
C GLY A 44 -2.48 3.39 1.81
N VAL A 45 -1.72 2.82 2.75
CA VAL A 45 -0.68 3.54 3.50
C VAL A 45 0.45 4.01 2.58
N ARG A 46 0.94 3.16 1.67
CA ARG A 46 2.00 3.52 0.70
C ARG A 46 1.57 4.70 -0.16
N VAL A 47 0.35 4.64 -0.71
CA VAL A 47 -0.20 5.69 -1.58
C VAL A 47 -0.42 6.99 -0.80
N LEU A 48 -1.04 6.94 0.38
CA LEU A 48 -1.35 8.15 1.15
C LEU A 48 -0.12 8.79 1.81
N ALA A 49 0.85 8.01 2.26
CA ALA A 49 2.11 8.51 2.78
C ALA A 49 2.91 9.21 1.66
N THR A 50 2.99 8.57 0.49
CA THR A 50 3.62 9.16 -0.70
C THR A 50 2.88 10.40 -1.18
N TRP A 51 1.54 10.37 -1.18
CA TRP A 51 0.72 11.54 -1.51
C TRP A 51 1.06 12.75 -0.62
N ALA A 52 1.25 12.50 0.69
CA ALA A 52 1.54 13.55 1.66
C ALA A 52 3.01 14.03 1.66
N TYR A 53 3.97 13.13 1.40
CA TYR A 53 5.40 13.41 1.64
C TYR A 53 6.33 13.13 0.44
N GLY A 54 5.80 12.63 -0.67
CA GLY A 54 6.56 12.24 -1.85
C GLY A 54 7.59 11.14 -1.54
N TRP A 55 8.76 11.24 -2.18
CA TRP A 55 9.88 10.30 -1.99
C TRP A 55 10.33 10.15 -0.53
N LYS A 56 10.10 11.16 0.31
CA LYS A 56 10.48 11.13 1.74
C LYS A 56 9.72 10.05 2.52
N ALA A 57 8.60 9.55 1.99
CA ALA A 57 7.87 8.43 2.60
C ALA A 57 8.62 7.09 2.47
N ILE A 58 9.46 6.92 1.44
CA ILE A 58 10.08 5.62 1.10
C ILE A 58 10.85 5.02 2.28
N PRO A 59 11.75 5.75 2.99
CA PRO A 59 12.48 5.15 4.11
C PRO A 59 11.56 4.70 5.26
N ALA A 60 10.46 5.43 5.52
CA ALA A 60 9.50 5.05 6.55
C ALA A 60 8.68 3.83 6.14
N LEU A 61 8.30 3.75 4.86
CA LEU A 61 7.60 2.61 4.30
C LEU A 61 8.48 1.36 4.32
N MET A 62 9.77 1.48 3.96
CA MET A 62 10.75 0.39 4.05
C MET A 62 10.82 -0.18 5.46
N VAL A 63 11.04 0.67 6.47
CA VAL A 63 11.12 0.23 7.87
C VAL A 63 9.80 -0.38 8.33
N GLY A 64 8.67 0.23 8.00
CA GLY A 64 7.34 -0.30 8.32
C GLY A 64 7.10 -1.67 7.68
N SER A 65 7.47 -1.85 6.41
CA SER A 65 7.32 -3.12 5.71
C SER A 65 8.23 -4.21 6.25
N SER A 66 9.49 -3.88 6.57
CA SER A 66 10.43 -4.83 7.19
C SER A 66 9.96 -5.28 8.58
N LEU A 67 9.51 -4.35 9.42
CA LEU A 67 8.95 -4.68 10.74
C LEU A 67 7.68 -5.51 10.62
N SER A 68 6.82 -5.20 9.66
CA SER A 68 5.60 -5.98 9.46
C SER A 68 5.89 -7.40 8.99
N ALA A 69 6.84 -7.56 8.06
CA ALA A 69 7.31 -8.87 7.63
C ALA A 69 7.82 -9.66 8.83
N TRP A 70 8.68 -9.05 9.66
CA TRP A 70 9.22 -9.70 10.86
C TRP A 70 8.16 -10.11 11.89
N LEU A 71 7.11 -9.29 12.07
CA LEU A 71 6.07 -9.53 13.09
C LEU A 71 4.98 -10.50 12.64
N PHE A 72 4.65 -10.54 11.35
CA PHE A 72 3.43 -11.19 10.85
C PHE A 72 3.67 -12.27 9.79
N SER A 73 4.88 -12.44 9.28
CA SER A 73 5.21 -13.58 8.42
C SER A 73 5.69 -14.78 9.24
N PRO A 74 5.36 -16.02 8.85
CA PRO A 74 5.87 -17.23 9.50
C PRO A 74 7.41 -17.21 9.56
N SER A 75 7.97 -17.55 10.72
CA SER A 75 9.40 -17.42 11.02
C SER A 75 10.33 -18.33 10.20
N GLU A 76 9.79 -19.36 9.54
CA GLU A 76 10.57 -20.30 8.73
C GLU A 76 10.89 -19.76 7.32
N ASP A 77 10.15 -18.77 6.82
CA ASP A 77 10.29 -18.21 5.46
C ASP A 77 11.01 -16.85 5.41
N LEU A 78 11.36 -16.27 6.57
CA LEU A 78 11.96 -14.94 6.67
C LEU A 78 13.49 -14.98 6.70
N ASN A 79 14.12 -14.98 5.53
CA ASN A 79 15.54 -14.68 5.43
C ASN A 79 15.76 -13.23 5.00
N PHE A 80 15.96 -12.32 5.97
CA PHE A 80 16.24 -10.90 5.69
C PHE A 80 17.52 -10.65 4.89
N LEU A 81 18.39 -11.66 4.76
CA LEU A 81 19.60 -11.59 3.95
C LEU A 81 19.36 -11.97 2.49
N GLU A 82 18.16 -12.44 2.15
CA GLU A 82 17.81 -12.78 0.79
C GLU A 82 17.61 -11.50 -0.04
N PRO A 83 18.37 -11.31 -1.13
CA PRO A 83 18.27 -10.10 -1.96
C PRO A 83 16.86 -9.86 -2.48
N ALA A 84 16.15 -10.94 -2.87
CA ALA A 84 14.78 -10.87 -3.37
C ALA A 84 13.81 -10.23 -2.35
N LEU A 85 13.97 -10.51 -1.05
CA LEU A 85 13.13 -9.89 -0.03
C LEU A 85 13.38 -8.37 0.05
N ILE A 86 14.65 -7.95 0.07
CA ILE A 86 15.00 -6.53 0.14
C ILE A 86 14.49 -5.79 -1.11
N GLU A 87 14.66 -6.40 -2.29
CA GLU A 87 14.17 -5.87 -3.56
C GLU A 87 12.65 -5.76 -3.56
N SER A 88 11.92 -6.78 -3.09
CA SER A 88 10.46 -6.78 -3.00
C SER A 88 9.92 -5.65 -2.11
N LEU A 89 10.59 -5.38 -0.98
CA LEU A 89 10.23 -4.32 -0.04
C LEU A 89 10.47 -2.95 -0.69
N LEU A 90 11.59 -2.79 -1.40
CA LEU A 90 11.94 -1.56 -2.10
C LEU A 90 10.97 -1.27 -3.24
N VAL A 91 10.65 -2.27 -4.07
CA VAL A 91 9.62 -2.20 -5.11
C VAL A 91 8.30 -1.75 -4.51
N GLY A 92 7.89 -2.39 -3.41
CA GLY A 92 6.67 -2.04 -2.70
C GLY A 92 6.65 -0.58 -2.22
N ALA A 93 7.71 -0.14 -1.56
CA ALA A 93 7.83 1.22 -1.03
C ALA A 93 7.93 2.29 -2.13
N ALA A 94 8.56 1.98 -3.27
CA ALA A 94 8.80 2.92 -4.37
C ALA A 94 7.64 2.98 -5.38
N SER A 95 6.84 1.92 -5.53
CA SER A 95 5.77 1.80 -6.53
C SER A 95 4.83 3.01 -6.58
N ALA A 96 4.33 3.45 -5.41
CA ALA A 96 3.48 4.62 -5.30
C ALA A 96 4.18 5.90 -5.74
N PHE A 97 5.45 6.10 -5.37
CA PHE A 97 6.22 7.27 -5.74
C PHE A 97 6.43 7.34 -7.25
N ILE A 98 6.78 6.21 -7.88
CA ILE A 98 6.91 6.11 -9.34
C ILE A 98 5.58 6.46 -10.03
N ALA A 99 4.45 5.95 -9.52
CA ALA A 99 3.14 6.27 -10.04
C ALA A 99 2.80 7.77 -9.95
N PHE A 100 3.12 8.42 -8.83
CA PHE A 100 2.93 9.86 -8.66
C PHE A 100 3.83 10.67 -9.60
N GLU A 101 5.08 10.27 -9.80
CA GLU A 101 5.97 10.95 -10.74
C GLU A 101 5.49 10.77 -12.19
N PHE A 102 5.00 9.59 -12.59
CA PHE A 102 4.38 9.42 -13.92
C PHE A 102 3.21 10.37 -14.13
N ALA A 103 2.30 10.48 -13.16
CA ALA A 103 1.19 11.43 -13.24
C ALA A 103 1.69 12.88 -13.35
N ARG A 104 2.74 13.23 -12.59
CA ARG A 104 3.38 14.55 -12.64
C ARG A 104 4.02 14.84 -13.99
N PHE A 105 4.73 13.88 -14.58
CA PHE A 105 5.29 13.99 -15.93
C PHE A 105 4.20 14.16 -17.00
N ALA A 106 3.03 13.53 -16.80
CA ALA A 106 1.85 13.74 -17.64
C ALA A 106 1.13 15.08 -17.38
N GLY A 107 1.67 15.97 -16.55
CA GLY A 107 1.11 17.29 -16.25
C GLY A 107 0.16 17.35 -15.05
N TYR A 108 -0.06 16.23 -14.35
CA TYR A 108 -0.96 16.14 -13.21
C TYR A 108 -0.18 16.10 -11.89
N ASN A 109 0.02 17.24 -11.25
CA ASN A 109 0.60 17.28 -9.90
C ASN A 109 -0.45 16.89 -8.84
N LEU A 110 -0.47 15.60 -8.49
CA LEU A 110 -1.46 15.00 -7.58
C LEU A 110 -0.98 14.91 -6.12
N TYR A 111 0.22 15.38 -5.80
CA TYR A 111 0.71 15.44 -4.42
C TYR A 111 -0.16 16.36 -3.54
N PHE A 112 -0.08 16.16 -2.22
CA PHE A 112 -0.75 17.01 -1.24
C PHE A 112 -0.41 18.49 -1.45
N GLY A 113 -1.43 19.34 -1.47
CA GLY A 113 -1.27 20.78 -1.73
C GLY A 113 -1.22 21.18 -3.22
N GLY A 114 -1.24 20.23 -4.16
CA GLY A 114 -1.29 20.49 -5.60
C GLY A 114 -2.56 21.22 -6.08
N SER A 115 -2.47 21.89 -7.24
CA SER A 115 -3.48 22.81 -7.79
C SER A 115 -4.69 22.14 -8.47
N VAL A 116 -4.69 20.81 -8.62
CA VAL A 116 -5.70 20.09 -9.41
C VAL A 116 -6.98 19.82 -8.61
N LYS A 117 -8.16 20.08 -9.20
CA LYS A 117 -9.51 19.90 -8.60
C LYS A 117 -9.93 18.43 -8.41
N LEU A 118 -9.28 17.48 -9.08
CA LEU A 118 -9.59 16.03 -9.05
C LEU A 118 -8.87 15.25 -7.93
N ARG A 119 -8.66 15.86 -6.76
CA ARG A 119 -7.71 15.34 -5.74
C ARG A 119 -7.95 13.88 -5.34
N TRP A 120 -9.16 13.49 -4.99
CA TRP A 120 -9.42 12.12 -4.51
C TRP A 120 -9.51 11.09 -5.65
N LYS A 121 -10.12 11.43 -6.78
CA LYS A 121 -10.17 10.57 -7.98
C LYS A 121 -8.77 10.34 -8.55
N GLY A 122 -7.94 11.38 -8.56
CA GLY A 122 -6.55 11.31 -8.98
C GLY A 122 -5.71 10.42 -8.06
N VAL A 123 -5.90 10.51 -6.73
CA VAL A 123 -5.23 9.60 -5.79
C VAL A 123 -5.65 8.14 -6.01
N ILE A 124 -6.93 7.86 -6.30
CA ILE A 124 -7.39 6.51 -6.65
C ILE A 124 -6.75 6.03 -7.96
N ALA A 125 -6.71 6.89 -8.99
CA ALA A 125 -6.09 6.55 -10.27
C ALA A 125 -4.58 6.28 -10.14
N VAL A 126 -3.86 7.10 -9.37
CA VAL A 126 -2.45 6.86 -9.04
C VAL A 126 -2.30 5.60 -8.20
N GLY A 127 -3.21 5.32 -7.28
CA GLY A 127 -3.24 4.08 -6.51
C GLY A 127 -3.41 2.84 -7.38
N ALA A 128 -4.25 2.90 -8.42
CA ALA A 128 -4.40 1.84 -9.41
C ALA A 128 -3.08 1.63 -10.18
N LEU A 129 -2.47 2.72 -10.66
CA LEU A 129 -1.19 2.67 -11.37
C LEU A 129 -0.06 2.14 -10.47
N ALA A 130 -0.04 2.55 -9.20
CA ALA A 130 0.92 2.07 -8.21
C ALA A 130 0.79 0.57 -7.97
N SER A 131 -0.44 0.04 -7.92
CA SER A 131 -0.69 -1.39 -7.80
C SER A 131 -0.14 -2.14 -9.03
N LEU A 132 -0.38 -1.64 -10.24
CA LEU A 132 0.18 -2.23 -11.47
C LEU A 132 1.72 -2.23 -11.44
N ILE A 133 2.35 -1.11 -11.07
CA ILE A 133 3.80 -1.00 -10.97
C ILE A 133 4.34 -1.96 -9.90
N ASN A 134 3.68 -2.05 -8.74
CA ASN A 134 4.05 -2.98 -7.70
C ASN A 134 3.97 -4.42 -8.21
N SER A 135 2.84 -4.85 -8.78
CA SER A 135 2.67 -6.22 -9.28
C SER A 135 3.70 -6.58 -10.35
N LEU A 136 3.97 -5.69 -11.31
CA LEU A 136 5.01 -5.90 -12.32
C LEU A 136 6.40 -6.01 -11.69
N GLY A 137 6.71 -5.14 -10.72
CA GLY A 137 7.98 -5.19 -10.01
C GLY A 137 8.15 -6.46 -9.19
N GLN A 138 7.10 -6.92 -8.50
CA GLN A 138 7.12 -8.20 -7.77
C GLN A 138 7.32 -9.37 -8.73
N THR A 139 6.63 -9.38 -9.87
CA THR A 139 6.85 -10.40 -10.90
C THR A 139 8.28 -10.43 -11.39
N LEU A 140 8.95 -9.28 -11.56
CA LEU A 140 10.37 -9.24 -11.96
C LEU A 140 11.32 -9.73 -10.85
N VAL A 141 11.01 -9.45 -9.59
CA VAL A 141 11.80 -9.92 -8.44
C VAL A 141 11.68 -11.43 -8.26
N PHE A 142 10.52 -12.01 -8.57
CA PHE A 142 10.22 -13.44 -8.39
C PHE A 142 10.03 -14.20 -9.72
N SER A 143 10.52 -13.67 -10.84
CA SER A 143 10.19 -14.14 -12.21
C SER A 143 10.62 -15.58 -12.49
N ASP A 144 11.64 -16.06 -11.79
CA ASP A 144 12.17 -17.42 -11.97
C ASP A 144 11.29 -18.51 -11.32
N LEU A 145 10.19 -18.11 -10.65
CA LEU A 145 9.39 -19.00 -9.78
C LEU A 145 7.93 -19.20 -10.23
N ILE A 146 7.39 -18.45 -11.22
CA ILE A 146 5.93 -18.41 -11.47
C ILE A 146 5.56 -18.43 -12.98
N ASP A 147 4.53 -19.22 -13.31
CA ASP A 147 3.96 -19.38 -14.65
C ASP A 147 3.07 -18.20 -15.09
N TRP A 148 3.17 -17.75 -16.35
CA TRP A 148 2.57 -16.49 -16.83
C TRP A 148 1.05 -16.40 -16.75
N GLU A 149 0.35 -17.52 -16.88
CA GLU A 149 -1.12 -17.57 -16.86
C GLU A 149 -1.68 -17.33 -15.44
N VAL A 150 -0.97 -17.80 -14.42
CA VAL A 150 -1.30 -17.57 -13.01
C VAL A 150 -1.10 -16.09 -12.67
N ILE A 151 -0.05 -15.45 -13.20
CA ILE A 151 0.29 -14.05 -12.92
C ILE A 151 -0.85 -13.10 -13.30
N ILE A 152 -1.51 -13.29 -14.44
CA ILE A 152 -2.57 -12.38 -14.91
C ILE A 152 -3.80 -12.43 -14.00
N ARG A 153 -4.28 -13.64 -13.68
CA ARG A 153 -5.46 -13.83 -12.82
C ARG A 153 -5.20 -13.31 -11.42
N VAL A 154 -4.02 -13.59 -10.89
CA VAL A 154 -3.58 -13.18 -9.56
C VAL A 154 -3.43 -11.65 -9.49
N SER A 155 -2.87 -11.02 -10.52
CA SER A 155 -2.70 -9.56 -10.59
C SER A 155 -4.03 -8.79 -10.54
N ALA A 156 -5.10 -9.32 -11.14
CA ALA A 156 -6.41 -8.67 -11.10
C ALA A 156 -7.00 -8.66 -9.68
N VAL A 157 -6.86 -9.76 -8.93
CA VAL A 157 -7.32 -9.85 -7.54
C VAL A 157 -6.48 -8.94 -6.64
N TYR A 158 -5.15 -8.90 -6.83
CA TYR A 158 -4.28 -7.96 -6.13
C TYR A 158 -4.70 -6.50 -6.37
N ALA A 159 -4.91 -6.11 -7.63
CA ALA A 159 -5.31 -4.76 -7.97
C ALA A 159 -6.66 -4.38 -7.35
N ALA A 160 -7.63 -5.29 -7.34
CA ALA A 160 -8.90 -5.07 -6.66
C ALA A 160 -8.71 -4.89 -5.14
N GLY A 161 -7.90 -5.76 -4.52
CA GLY A 161 -7.62 -5.70 -3.09
C GLY A 161 -6.91 -4.43 -2.65
N ASP A 162 -5.95 -3.98 -3.46
CA ASP A 162 -5.22 -2.73 -3.29
C ASP A 162 -6.14 -1.51 -3.39
N LEU A 163 -7.03 -1.48 -4.39
CA LEU A 163 -7.97 -0.38 -4.57
C LEU A 163 -8.99 -0.30 -3.43
N ILE A 164 -9.52 -1.44 -2.98
CA ILE A 164 -10.41 -1.49 -1.82
C ILE A 164 -9.67 -1.01 -0.58
N GLY A 165 -8.45 -1.51 -0.34
CA GLY A 165 -7.60 -1.08 0.77
C GLY A 165 -7.32 0.42 0.76
N LEU A 166 -6.98 0.99 -0.40
CA LEU A 166 -6.78 2.43 -0.56
C LEU A 166 -8.05 3.23 -0.24
N ILE A 167 -9.20 2.83 -0.77
CA ILE A 167 -10.47 3.52 -0.53
C ILE A 167 -10.80 3.50 0.96
N VAL A 168 -10.63 2.36 1.64
CA VAL A 168 -10.83 2.24 3.08
C VAL A 168 -9.90 3.17 3.85
N CYS A 169 -8.59 3.19 3.53
CA CYS A 169 -7.63 4.09 4.16
C CYS A 169 -8.00 5.57 3.95
N MET A 170 -8.48 5.94 2.76
CA MET A 170 -8.96 7.31 2.48
C MET A 170 -10.16 7.69 3.34
N PHE A 171 -11.14 6.79 3.49
CA PHE A 171 -12.29 7.01 4.37
C PHE A 171 -11.85 7.21 5.82
N VAL A 172 -11.01 6.33 6.35
CA VAL A 172 -10.46 6.44 7.72
C VAL A 172 -9.74 7.77 7.90
N LEU A 173 -8.88 8.17 6.95
CA LEU A 173 -8.16 9.43 7.01
C LEU A 173 -9.10 10.65 6.99
N MET A 174 -10.17 10.60 6.19
CA MET A 174 -11.20 11.65 6.17
C MET A 174 -11.87 11.82 7.53
N PHE A 175 -12.19 10.71 8.19
CA PHE A 175 -12.78 10.71 9.53
C PHE A 175 -11.82 11.28 10.57
N VAL A 176 -10.53 10.91 10.54
CA VAL A 176 -9.48 11.48 11.41
C VAL A 176 -9.37 13.00 11.22
N PHE A 177 -9.40 13.49 9.98
CA PHE A 177 -9.38 14.93 9.70
C PHE A 177 -10.68 15.64 10.09
N ARG A 178 -11.83 14.95 10.04
CA ARG A 178 -13.09 15.51 10.52
C ARG A 178 -13.06 15.70 12.03
N TRP A 179 -12.70 14.67 12.80
CA TRP A 179 -12.65 14.75 14.25
C TRP A 179 -11.58 15.72 14.75
N SER A 180 -10.39 15.72 14.15
CA SER A 180 -9.33 16.66 14.56
C SER A 180 -9.70 18.13 14.32
N ARG A 181 -10.57 18.44 13.35
CA ARG A 181 -11.14 19.79 13.20
C ARG A 181 -12.17 20.10 14.28
N VAL A 182 -13.05 19.14 14.61
CA VAL A 182 -14.03 19.30 15.69
C VAL A 182 -13.35 19.52 17.04
N PHE A 183 -12.36 18.71 17.40
CA PHE A 183 -11.62 18.87 18.66
C PHE A 183 -10.85 20.19 18.75
N ARG A 184 -10.32 20.71 17.63
CA ARG A 184 -9.70 22.05 17.62
C ARG A 184 -10.73 23.15 17.82
N ALA A 185 -11.91 23.01 17.22
CA ALA A 185 -12.99 23.98 17.41
C ALA A 185 -13.58 23.98 18.82
N LEU A 186 -13.54 22.85 19.54
CA LEU A 186 -13.97 22.75 20.94
C LEU A 186 -12.94 23.28 21.95
N ARG A 187 -11.67 23.43 21.54
CA ARG A 187 -10.56 23.89 22.39
C ARG A 187 -10.29 25.39 22.27
N ASN A 188 -10.88 26.04 21.27
CA ASN A 188 -10.83 27.49 21.04
C ASN A 188 -12.14 28.14 21.49
#